data_AF-A0A2U1KQB4-F1
#
_entry.id   AF-A0A2U1KQB4-F1
#
_cell.length_a   1.000
_cell.length_b   1.000
_cell.length_c   1.000
_cell.angle_alpha   90.00
_cell.angle_beta   90.00
_cell.angle_gamma   90.00
#
_symmetry.space_group_name_H-M   'P 1'
#
loop_
_entity.id
_entity.type
_entity.pdbx_description
1 polymer ?
#
loop_
_entity_poly.entity_id
_entity_poly.type
_entity_poly.pdbx_seq_one_letter_code
_entity_poly.pdbx_strand_id
1 'polypeptide(L)'
;MFQKKFTVLKEEDIKQRQEDDITKIVSVLSISRDSACMLLRCFSWSVTNVHEEWFANEEKVRKAVGLLENLDNKAPKSGELPCGICFESYKVEKISTAACGHPFCNTCWTEEAHRPVDCDTVSKWIMKNSAESENMNWILANSKPCPKCKRPIEKNQGCMHMTCNPPCKYEFCWLCLGQWSDHGERTGGFYACNRYEAAKQEGAYDEAERRREMAKNSLERYTHYYERWATNQSSRQKAIADLQQMQTVHLAKLSVLQNIPETDLKFILEAWMQIVECRRVLKWTYAYGYYIPELELAKRNLFEYLQGDAEANLERLHQCAEKELHTYLSDRDPPHSQEEFRNFKTKLAGLTR
;
A
#
# COMPACT_ATOMS: atom_id res chain seq x y z
N MET A 1 7.14 -20.02 -57.05
CA MET A 1 7.27 -19.93 -55.57
C MET A 1 8.15 -18.73 -55.25
N PHE A 2 7.58 -17.64 -54.73
CA PHE A 2 8.39 -16.53 -54.21
C PHE A 2 8.85 -16.89 -52.79
N GLN A 3 10.14 -17.14 -52.63
CA GLN A 3 10.74 -17.38 -51.32
C GLN A 3 10.77 -16.03 -50.57
N LYS A 4 9.90 -15.86 -49.56
CA LYS A 4 9.93 -14.66 -48.72
C LYS A 4 11.26 -14.62 -47.96
N LYS A 5 12.12 -13.66 -48.29
CA LYS A 5 13.33 -13.36 -47.51
C LYS A 5 12.90 -12.67 -46.22
N PHE A 6 13.06 -13.34 -45.09
CA PHE A 6 12.97 -12.73 -43.76
C PHE A 6 14.36 -12.78 -43.12
N THR A 7 14.64 -11.78 -42.28
CA THR A 7 15.87 -11.73 -41.48
C THR A 7 15.47 -11.83 -40.02
N VAL A 8 16.04 -12.79 -39.30
CA VAL A 8 15.83 -12.93 -37.85
C VAL A 8 16.81 -11.96 -37.17
N LEU A 9 16.26 -11.02 -36.40
CA LEU A 9 17.05 -10.06 -35.61
C LEU A 9 17.06 -10.51 -34.15
N LYS A 10 18.17 -10.25 -33.46
CA LYS A 10 18.24 -10.40 -32.01
C LYS A 10 17.67 -9.16 -31.32
N GLU A 11 17.36 -9.30 -30.04
CA GLU A 11 16.86 -8.18 -29.24
C GLU A 11 17.86 -7.01 -29.20
N GLU A 12 19.17 -7.31 -29.17
CA GLU A 12 20.22 -6.31 -29.21
C GLU A 12 20.23 -5.53 -30.53
N ASP A 13 19.99 -6.20 -31.66
CA ASP A 13 19.95 -5.56 -32.98
C ASP A 13 18.75 -4.59 -33.09
N ILE A 14 17.62 -4.95 -32.46
CA ILE A 14 16.42 -4.10 -32.42
C ILE A 14 16.66 -2.88 -31.52
N LYS A 15 17.26 -3.09 -30.33
CA LYS A 15 17.62 -2.01 -29.41
C LYS A 15 18.59 -1.03 -30.05
N GLN A 16 19.59 -1.53 -30.78
CA GLN A 16 20.55 -0.67 -31.47
C GLN A 16 19.86 0.20 -32.53
N ARG A 17 18.96 -0.39 -33.34
CA ARG A 17 18.19 0.38 -34.34
C ARG A 17 17.33 1.47 -33.69
N GLN A 18 16.69 1.15 -32.57
CA GLN A 18 15.92 2.16 -31.81
C GLN A 18 16.83 3.29 -31.33
N GLU A 19 18.01 2.97 -30.78
CA GLU A 19 18.94 3.98 -30.29
C GLU A 19 19.53 4.84 -31.41
N ASP A 20 19.80 4.25 -32.58
CA ASP A 20 20.28 4.99 -33.77
C ASP A 20 19.23 6.02 -34.22
N ASP A 21 17.95 5.64 -34.26
CA ASP A 21 16.88 6.55 -34.65
C ASP A 21 16.61 7.63 -33.59
N ILE A 22 16.65 7.27 -32.30
CA ILE A 22 16.59 8.25 -31.20
C ILE A 22 17.74 9.25 -31.31
N THR A 23 18.96 8.77 -31.54
CA THR A 23 20.17 9.61 -31.65
C THR A 23 20.09 10.57 -32.84
N LYS A 24 19.56 10.11 -33.99
CA LYS A 24 19.30 10.99 -35.14
C LYS A 24 18.32 12.11 -34.78
N ILE A 25 17.20 11.79 -34.14
CA ILE A 25 16.21 12.81 -33.74
C ILE A 25 16.83 13.79 -32.71
N VAL A 26 17.52 13.28 -31.69
CA VAL A 26 18.17 14.11 -30.65
C VAL A 26 19.16 15.08 -31.28
N SER A 27 20.01 14.60 -32.18
CA SER A 27 21.05 15.44 -32.81
C SER A 27 20.48 16.45 -33.80
N VAL A 28 19.49 16.07 -34.61
CA VAL A 28 18.91 16.95 -35.64
C VAL A 28 18.00 18.02 -35.03
N LEU A 29 17.17 17.64 -34.04
CA LEU A 29 16.19 18.56 -33.44
C LEU A 29 16.71 19.26 -32.19
N SER A 30 17.90 18.89 -31.68
CA SER A 30 18.50 19.46 -30.46
C SER A 30 17.57 19.38 -29.23
N ILE A 31 16.87 18.26 -29.08
CA ILE A 31 15.94 17.99 -27.99
C ILE A 31 16.49 16.90 -27.05
N SER A 32 15.86 16.73 -25.88
CA SER A 32 16.24 15.65 -24.97
C SER A 32 15.92 14.27 -25.57
N ARG A 33 16.63 13.24 -25.09
CA ARG A 33 16.38 11.84 -25.44
C ARG A 33 14.93 11.44 -25.19
N ASP A 34 14.35 11.88 -24.08
CA ASP A 34 12.97 11.57 -23.72
C ASP A 34 11.97 12.19 -24.71
N SER A 35 12.19 13.45 -25.11
CA SER A 35 11.38 14.11 -26.13
C SER A 35 11.48 13.40 -27.48
N ALA A 36 12.68 12.97 -27.88
CA ALA A 36 12.89 12.21 -29.11
C ALA A 36 12.14 10.87 -29.11
N CYS A 37 12.18 10.13 -28.00
CA CYS A 37 11.43 8.89 -27.82
C CYS A 37 9.90 9.12 -27.94
N MET A 38 9.39 10.18 -27.33
CA MET A 38 7.97 10.52 -27.41
C MET A 38 7.53 10.85 -28.84
N LEU A 39 8.32 11.65 -29.56
CA LEU A 39 8.07 11.97 -30.97
C LEU A 39 8.04 10.70 -31.83
N LEU A 40 9.08 9.87 -31.74
CA LEU A 40 9.14 8.63 -32.50
C LEU A 40 7.92 7.75 -32.23
N ARG A 41 7.49 7.62 -30.97
CA ARG A 41 6.28 6.85 -30.65
C ARG A 41 5.01 7.45 -31.27
N CYS A 42 4.82 8.76 -31.21
CA CYS A 42 3.65 9.43 -31.80
C CYS A 42 3.62 9.33 -33.33
N PHE A 43 4.79 9.35 -33.97
CA PHE A 43 4.93 9.22 -35.42
C PHE A 43 5.25 7.79 -35.87
N SER A 44 4.88 6.79 -35.05
CA SER A 44 4.97 5.37 -35.40
C SER A 44 6.38 4.93 -35.85
N TRP A 45 7.41 5.45 -35.19
CA TRP A 45 8.83 5.24 -35.43
C TRP A 45 9.32 5.65 -36.83
N SER A 46 8.65 6.59 -37.50
CA SER A 46 9.13 7.20 -38.74
C SER A 46 9.95 8.47 -38.47
N VAL A 47 11.28 8.35 -38.54
CA VAL A 47 12.21 9.50 -38.43
C VAL A 47 11.87 10.59 -39.44
N THR A 48 11.53 10.21 -40.67
CA THR A 48 11.17 11.15 -41.75
C THR A 48 9.94 11.97 -41.38
N ASN A 49 8.87 11.31 -40.91
CA ASN A 49 7.63 12.01 -40.56
C ASN A 49 7.83 12.95 -39.37
N VAL A 50 8.65 12.54 -38.39
CA VAL A 50 9.00 13.41 -37.26
C VAL A 50 9.68 14.68 -37.78
N HIS A 51 10.69 14.56 -38.64
CA HIS A 51 11.38 15.72 -39.20
C HIS A 51 10.44 16.62 -40.02
N GLU A 52 9.66 16.04 -40.94
CA GLU A 52 8.75 16.81 -41.80
C GLU A 52 7.74 17.62 -40.99
N GLU A 53 7.07 17.00 -40.02
CA GLU A 53 6.06 17.68 -39.20
C GLU A 53 6.69 18.67 -38.22
N TRP A 54 7.84 18.33 -37.63
CA TRP A 54 8.57 19.23 -36.71
C TRP A 54 9.04 20.49 -37.42
N PHE A 55 9.65 20.36 -38.61
CA PHE A 55 10.11 21.52 -39.38
C PHE A 55 8.96 22.31 -40.01
N ALA A 56 7.81 21.68 -40.25
CA ALA A 56 6.60 22.38 -40.70
C ALA A 56 5.98 23.26 -39.59
N ASN A 57 5.81 22.72 -38.37
CA ASN A 57 5.29 23.46 -37.23
C ASN A 57 5.66 22.82 -35.89
N GLU A 58 6.79 23.23 -35.32
CA GLU A 58 7.29 22.72 -34.04
C GLU A 58 6.30 22.92 -32.89
N GLU A 59 5.68 24.09 -32.75
CA GLU A 59 4.78 24.40 -31.64
C GLU A 59 3.55 23.47 -31.64
N LYS A 60 2.98 23.23 -32.81
CA LYS A 60 1.86 22.30 -33.00
C LYS A 60 2.26 20.88 -32.62
N VAL A 61 3.44 20.42 -33.06
CA VAL A 61 3.94 19.08 -32.74
C VAL A 61 4.21 18.94 -31.24
N ARG A 62 4.86 19.93 -30.62
CA ARG A 62 5.09 19.96 -29.17
C ARG A 62 3.79 19.86 -28.39
N LYS A 63 2.78 20.65 -28.76
CA LYS A 63 1.46 20.63 -28.11
C LYS A 63 0.74 19.29 -28.32
N ALA A 64 0.81 18.72 -29.52
CA ALA A 64 0.19 17.43 -29.84
C ALA A 64 0.82 16.26 -29.07
N VAL A 65 2.13 16.32 -28.83
CA VAL A 65 2.90 15.27 -28.14
C VAL A 65 3.02 15.53 -26.63
N GLY A 66 2.58 16.70 -26.15
CA GLY A 66 2.64 17.08 -24.74
C GLY A 66 4.04 17.48 -24.27
N LEU A 67 4.90 17.95 -25.19
CA LEU A 67 6.21 18.49 -24.88
C LEU A 67 6.06 19.93 -24.40
N LEU A 68 6.17 20.15 -23.09
CA LEU A 68 6.22 21.48 -22.51
C LEU A 68 7.53 22.18 -22.94
N GLU A 69 7.48 23.49 -23.16
CA GLU A 69 8.69 24.28 -23.31
C GLU A 69 9.55 24.14 -22.05
N ASN A 70 10.87 24.04 -22.23
CA ASN A 70 11.80 24.00 -21.11
C ASN A 70 11.64 25.30 -20.32
N LEU A 71 10.89 25.25 -19.23
CA LEU A 71 11.03 26.22 -18.17
C LEU A 71 12.47 26.07 -17.69
N ASP A 72 13.29 27.10 -17.91
CA ASP A 72 14.65 27.22 -17.38
C ASP A 72 14.61 27.27 -15.84
N ASN A 73 14.13 26.20 -15.23
CA ASN A 73 14.11 25.98 -13.81
C ASN A 73 15.53 25.56 -13.42
N LYS A 74 16.41 26.55 -13.34
CA LYS A 74 17.74 26.37 -12.74
C LYS A 74 17.52 25.99 -11.28
N ALA A 75 17.42 24.70 -11.01
CA ALA A 75 17.42 24.18 -9.66
C ALA A 75 18.68 24.73 -8.94
N PRO A 76 18.55 25.22 -7.70
CA PRO A 76 19.67 25.78 -6.96
C PRO A 76 20.79 24.73 -6.85
N LYS A 77 22.03 25.13 -7.19
CA LYS A 77 23.18 24.21 -7.30
C LYS A 77 23.69 23.70 -5.95
N SER A 78 23.25 24.30 -4.85
CA SER A 78 23.69 24.00 -3.49
C SER A 78 22.63 24.42 -2.48
N GLY A 79 22.56 23.72 -1.36
CA GLY A 79 21.64 24.02 -0.26
C GLY A 79 20.69 22.85 0.04
N GLU A 80 19.65 23.17 0.80
CA GLU A 80 18.56 22.25 1.08
C GLU A 80 17.26 22.78 0.46
N LEU A 81 16.44 21.88 -0.06
CA LEU A 81 15.14 22.17 -0.64
C LEU A 81 14.08 21.34 0.08
N PRO A 82 12.89 21.92 0.37
CA PRO A 82 11.78 21.15 0.89
C PRO A 82 11.17 20.29 -0.22
N CYS A 83 10.89 19.03 0.10
CA CYS A 83 10.15 18.13 -0.78
C CYS A 83 8.66 18.53 -0.81
N GLY A 84 8.05 18.68 -1.99
CA GLY A 84 6.63 19.02 -2.14
C GLY A 84 5.62 17.96 -1.67
N ILE A 85 6.09 16.78 -1.27
CA ILE A 85 5.24 15.66 -0.79
C ILE A 85 5.36 15.48 0.73
N CYS A 86 6.58 15.27 1.25
CA CYS A 86 6.79 15.08 2.69
C CYS A 86 7.11 16.38 3.43
N PHE A 87 7.47 17.47 2.73
CA PHE A 87 7.78 18.81 3.27
C PHE A 87 9.03 18.86 4.17
N GLU A 88 9.78 17.76 4.22
CA GLU A 88 11.11 17.72 4.83
C GLU A 88 12.15 18.35 3.91
N SER A 89 13.19 18.92 4.53
CA SER A 89 14.31 19.55 3.83
C SER A 89 15.40 18.52 3.52
N TYR A 90 15.81 18.47 2.25
CA TYR A 90 16.88 17.59 1.80
C TYR A 90 17.92 18.36 1.02
N LYS A 91 19.17 17.89 1.08
CA LYS A 91 20.20 18.34 0.15
C LYS A 91 19.73 18.18 -1.29
N VAL A 92 20.09 19.13 -2.16
CA VAL A 92 19.72 19.13 -3.58
C VAL A 92 20.02 17.79 -4.27
N GLU A 93 21.11 17.11 -3.91
CA GLU A 93 21.49 15.78 -4.44
C GLU A 93 20.45 14.67 -4.18
N LYS A 94 19.61 14.85 -3.15
CA LYS A 94 18.54 13.93 -2.78
C LYS A 94 17.17 14.38 -3.27
N ILE A 95 17.11 15.43 -4.09
CA ILE A 95 15.90 16.01 -4.66
C ILE A 95 15.91 15.78 -6.17
N SER A 96 14.80 15.29 -6.68
CA SER A 96 14.51 15.14 -8.10
C SER A 96 13.38 16.09 -8.50
N THR A 97 13.46 16.66 -9.70
CA THR A 97 12.41 17.52 -10.27
C THR A 97 12.04 17.01 -11.67
N ALA A 98 10.75 17.06 -12.01
CA ALA A 98 10.32 16.92 -13.41
C ALA A 98 10.60 18.23 -14.17
N ALA A 99 10.30 18.27 -15.46
CA ALA A 99 10.36 19.48 -16.27
C ALA A 99 9.54 20.65 -15.67
N CYS A 100 8.48 20.36 -14.91
CA CYS A 100 7.67 21.38 -14.22
C CYS A 100 8.39 22.04 -13.02
N GLY A 101 9.57 21.58 -12.63
CA GLY A 101 10.40 22.19 -11.58
C GLY A 101 9.97 21.91 -10.14
N HIS A 102 8.91 21.12 -9.92
CA HIS A 102 8.47 20.76 -8.57
C HIS A 102 9.44 19.76 -7.91
N PRO A 103 10.06 20.11 -6.76
CA PRO A 103 11.07 19.27 -6.11
C PRO A 103 10.45 18.21 -5.22
N PHE A 104 10.88 16.96 -5.37
CA PHE A 104 10.54 15.87 -4.46
C PHE A 104 11.80 15.11 -4.05
N CYS A 105 11.85 14.61 -2.81
CA CYS A 105 12.96 13.77 -2.39
C CYS A 105 12.95 12.45 -3.16
N ASN A 106 14.12 11.84 -3.35
CA ASN A 106 14.27 10.61 -4.13
C ASN A 106 13.33 9.50 -3.64
N THR A 107 13.08 9.42 -2.32
CA THR A 107 12.12 8.49 -1.75
C THR A 107 10.68 8.79 -2.21
N CYS A 108 10.21 10.03 -2.10
CA CYS A 108 8.88 10.41 -2.60
C CYS A 108 8.76 10.31 -4.12
N TRP A 109 9.87 10.34 -4.84
CA TRP A 109 9.90 10.18 -6.29
C TRP A 109 9.70 8.72 -6.73
N THR A 110 10.25 7.76 -5.98
CA THR A 110 10.21 6.33 -6.31
C THR A 110 9.09 5.58 -5.61
N GLU A 111 8.75 5.99 -4.39
CA GLU A 111 7.77 5.32 -3.54
C GLU A 111 6.36 5.92 -3.70
N GLU A 112 5.37 5.17 -3.24
CA GLU A 112 4.00 5.65 -3.15
C GLU A 112 3.90 6.90 -2.25
N ALA A 113 3.05 7.85 -2.63
CA ALA A 113 2.70 8.99 -1.78
C ALA A 113 2.20 8.52 -0.41
N HIS A 114 2.85 9.01 0.65
CA HIS A 114 2.71 8.49 2.01
C HIS A 114 2.24 9.51 3.04
N ARG A 115 1.72 10.67 2.59
CA ARG A 115 0.98 11.57 3.48
C ARG A 115 -0.17 10.79 4.17
N PRO A 116 -0.34 10.95 5.50
CA PRO A 116 0.20 12.04 6.32
C PRO A 116 1.58 11.81 6.97
N VAL A 117 2.25 10.67 6.78
CA VAL A 117 3.56 10.40 7.40
C VAL A 117 4.72 10.95 6.56
N ASP A 118 5.85 11.20 7.23
CA ASP A 118 7.14 11.51 6.60
C ASP A 118 7.88 10.24 6.14
N CYS A 119 8.96 10.41 5.37
CA CYS A 119 9.74 9.29 4.82
C CYS A 119 10.44 8.44 5.91
N ASP A 120 10.81 9.04 7.05
CA ASP A 120 11.48 8.32 8.13
C ASP A 120 10.49 7.40 8.84
N THR A 121 9.26 7.87 9.06
CA THR A 121 8.16 7.10 9.61
C THR A 121 7.77 5.96 8.66
N VAL A 122 7.74 6.18 7.34
CA VAL A 122 7.58 5.09 6.36
C VAL A 122 8.69 4.06 6.52
N SER A 123 9.94 4.50 6.53
CA SER A 123 11.10 3.60 6.63
C SER A 123 11.04 2.76 7.92
N LYS A 124 10.71 3.39 9.06
CA LYS A 124 10.50 2.71 10.34
C LYS A 124 9.36 1.69 10.27
N TRP A 125 8.23 2.05 9.68
CA TRP A 125 7.07 1.18 9.56
C TRP A 125 7.34 -0.03 8.67
N ILE A 126 7.93 0.18 7.49
CA ILE A 126 8.28 -0.91 6.55
C ILE A 126 9.34 -1.82 7.15
N MET A 127 10.37 -1.27 7.79
CA MET A 127 11.37 -2.07 8.49
C MET A 127 10.73 -2.91 9.61
N LYS A 128 9.81 -2.32 10.40
CA LYS A 128 9.05 -3.04 11.42
C LYS A 128 8.21 -4.16 10.82
N ASN A 129 7.48 -3.89 9.74
CA ASN A 129 6.65 -4.89 9.08
C ASN A 129 7.48 -6.06 8.55
N SER A 130 8.66 -5.79 7.99
CA SER A 130 9.58 -6.83 7.52
C SER A 130 10.17 -7.67 8.66
N ALA A 131 10.43 -7.06 9.82
CA ALA A 131 10.96 -7.74 10.99
C ALA A 131 9.88 -8.55 11.74
N GLU A 132 8.63 -8.07 11.74
CA GLU A 132 7.52 -8.67 12.49
C GLU A 132 6.68 -9.66 11.65
N SER A 133 6.77 -9.63 10.31
CA SER A 133 6.05 -10.59 9.44
C SER A 133 6.49 -12.05 9.62
N GLU A 134 7.70 -12.28 10.14
CA GLU A 134 8.23 -13.61 10.45
C GLU A 134 7.97 -14.05 11.92
N ASN A 135 7.63 -13.12 12.82
CA ASN A 135 7.49 -13.37 14.27
C ASN A 135 6.03 -13.53 14.75
N MET A 136 5.06 -13.02 14.00
CA MET A 136 3.70 -12.78 14.52
C MET A 136 2.74 -13.99 14.54
N ASN A 137 2.89 -15.00 13.69
CA ASN A 137 1.75 -15.89 13.39
C ASN A 137 1.75 -17.29 14.04
N TRP A 138 2.78 -17.74 14.76
CA TRP A 138 2.80 -19.14 15.21
C TRP A 138 3.31 -19.41 16.63
N ILE A 139 4.23 -18.59 17.17
CA ILE A 139 4.96 -18.94 18.38
C ILE A 139 4.27 -18.46 19.68
N LEU A 140 3.58 -17.31 19.66
CA LEU A 140 3.13 -16.62 20.87
C LEU A 140 1.75 -17.05 21.42
N ALA A 141 0.92 -17.74 20.65
CA ALA A 141 -0.43 -18.09 21.11
C ALA A 141 -0.54 -19.47 21.79
N ASN A 142 0.27 -20.47 21.41
CA ASN A 142 -0.03 -21.88 21.77
C ASN A 142 1.16 -22.75 22.21
N SER A 143 2.41 -22.27 22.23
CA SER A 143 3.58 -23.14 22.44
C SER A 143 4.55 -22.71 23.56
N LYS A 144 5.13 -23.68 24.27
CA LYS A 144 6.27 -23.50 25.18
C LYS A 144 7.45 -24.40 24.76
N PRO A 145 8.71 -23.99 24.97
CA PRO A 145 9.87 -24.81 24.62
C PRO A 145 10.05 -25.99 25.59
N CYS A 146 10.39 -27.17 25.06
CA CYS A 146 10.76 -28.34 25.86
C CYS A 146 11.97 -28.01 26.76
N PRO A 147 11.92 -28.27 28.07
CA PRO A 147 13.05 -27.97 28.97
C PRO A 147 14.33 -28.75 28.61
N LYS A 148 14.21 -29.97 28.06
CA LYS A 148 15.34 -30.84 27.68
C LYS A 148 15.93 -30.54 26.30
N CYS A 149 15.10 -30.38 25.26
CA CYS A 149 15.58 -30.25 23.87
C CYS A 149 15.25 -28.91 23.20
N LYS A 150 14.58 -27.99 23.91
CA LYS A 150 14.18 -26.64 23.47
C LYS A 150 13.22 -26.56 22.27
N ARG A 151 12.79 -27.68 21.70
CA ARG A 151 11.76 -27.69 20.64
C ARG A 151 10.42 -27.13 21.15
N PRO A 152 9.69 -26.31 20.38
CA PRO A 152 8.37 -25.82 20.76
C PRO A 152 7.36 -26.96 20.94
N ILE A 153 6.51 -26.88 21.97
CA ILE A 153 5.48 -27.86 22.31
C ILE A 153 4.16 -27.12 22.54
N GLU A 154 3.11 -27.55 21.85
CA GLU A 154 1.75 -27.04 21.98
C GLU A 154 1.03 -27.66 23.19
N LYS A 155 0.22 -26.85 23.89
CA LYS A 155 -0.54 -27.32 25.06
C LYS A 155 -1.65 -28.28 24.62
N ASN A 156 -1.66 -29.51 25.13
CA ASN A 156 -2.83 -30.39 24.97
C ASN A 156 -4.02 -29.81 25.80
N GLN A 157 -5.25 -30.04 25.34
CA GLN A 157 -6.47 -29.34 25.76
C GLN A 157 -6.91 -29.59 27.23
N GLY A 158 -6.06 -29.26 28.21
CA GLY A 158 -6.38 -29.26 29.64
C GLY A 158 -5.39 -29.99 30.56
N CYS A 159 -4.44 -30.78 30.05
CA CYS A 159 -3.52 -31.53 30.90
C CYS A 159 -2.25 -30.71 31.24
N MET A 160 -1.81 -30.75 32.49
CA MET A 160 -0.55 -30.10 32.90
C MET A 160 0.68 -31.00 32.69
N HIS A 161 0.45 -32.30 32.41
CA HIS A 161 1.48 -33.26 32.04
C HIS A 161 1.75 -33.18 30.53
N MET A 162 2.96 -32.76 30.18
CA MET A 162 3.41 -32.62 28.79
C MET A 162 4.46 -33.65 28.48
N THR A 163 4.31 -34.35 27.35
CA THR A 163 5.33 -35.27 26.83
C THR A 163 5.88 -34.71 25.52
N CYS A 164 7.19 -34.50 25.44
CA CYS A 164 7.84 -34.02 24.22
C CYS A 164 7.84 -35.09 23.13
N ASN A 165 7.62 -34.71 21.87
CA ASN A 165 7.65 -35.65 20.75
C ASN A 165 9.02 -36.32 20.55
N PRO A 166 9.06 -37.55 20.00
CA PRO A 166 10.30 -38.26 19.66
C PRO A 166 11.25 -37.42 18.76
N PRO A 167 12.58 -37.55 18.92
CA PRO A 167 13.28 -38.55 19.73
C PRO A 167 13.43 -38.20 21.22
N CYS A 168 12.95 -37.04 21.67
CA CYS A 168 13.21 -36.53 23.02
C CYS A 168 12.43 -37.26 24.13
N LYS A 169 11.11 -37.46 23.93
CA LYS A 169 10.19 -38.16 24.87
C LYS A 169 10.22 -37.65 26.32
N TYR A 170 10.72 -36.45 26.58
CA TYR A 170 10.81 -35.91 27.94
C TYR A 170 9.45 -35.47 28.45
N GLU A 171 9.13 -35.90 29.67
CA GLU A 171 7.88 -35.60 30.36
C GLU A 171 8.10 -34.50 31.40
N PHE A 172 7.27 -33.45 31.35
CA PHE A 172 7.43 -32.27 32.19
C PHE A 172 6.10 -31.60 32.54
N CYS A 173 6.12 -30.80 33.60
CA CYS A 173 4.98 -30.01 34.04
C CYS A 173 4.87 -28.70 33.24
N TRP A 174 3.70 -28.39 32.71
CA TRP A 174 3.45 -27.17 31.93
C TRP A 174 3.62 -25.88 32.74
N LEU A 175 3.43 -25.91 34.07
CA LEU A 175 3.50 -24.73 34.94
C LEU A 175 4.95 -24.35 35.29
N CYS A 176 5.73 -25.30 35.82
CA CYS A 176 7.07 -25.05 36.31
C CYS A 176 8.19 -25.47 35.36
N LEU A 177 7.87 -26.16 34.25
CA LEU A 177 8.80 -26.73 33.29
C LEU A 177 9.80 -27.76 33.89
N GLY A 178 9.54 -28.24 35.10
CA GLY A 178 10.31 -29.29 35.77
C GLY A 178 9.89 -30.70 35.34
N GLN A 179 10.73 -31.69 35.65
CA GLN A 179 10.50 -33.10 35.32
C GLN A 179 9.18 -33.60 35.92
N TRP A 180 8.38 -34.33 35.13
CA TRP A 180 7.07 -34.80 35.59
C TRP A 180 7.18 -35.83 36.73
N SER A 181 8.22 -36.67 36.74
CA SER A 181 8.46 -37.66 37.80
C SER A 181 8.59 -37.06 39.21
N ASP A 182 8.96 -35.78 39.29
CA ASP A 182 9.13 -35.07 40.56
C ASP A 182 7.79 -34.57 41.14
N HIS A 183 6.68 -34.73 40.38
CA HIS A 183 5.33 -34.34 40.76
C HIS A 183 4.54 -35.56 41.28
N GLY A 184 3.99 -35.47 42.49
CA GLY A 184 3.29 -36.57 43.17
C GLY A 184 2.74 -36.14 44.54
N GLU A 185 2.52 -37.10 45.46
CA GLU A 185 1.96 -36.80 46.80
C GLU A 185 2.79 -35.76 47.59
N ARG A 186 4.11 -35.72 47.38
CA ARG A 186 5.04 -34.77 48.02
C ARG A 186 4.88 -33.31 47.55
N THR A 187 4.23 -33.05 46.42
CA THR A 187 4.02 -31.69 45.86
C THR A 187 2.59 -31.18 46.03
N GLY A 188 1.76 -31.83 46.86
CA GLY A 188 0.35 -31.44 47.06
C GLY A 188 -0.63 -32.12 46.11
N GLY A 189 -0.19 -33.17 45.39
CA GLY A 189 -0.97 -33.90 44.38
C GLY A 189 -0.50 -33.65 42.95
N PHE A 190 -0.92 -34.50 42.00
CA PHE A 190 -0.50 -34.43 40.59
C PHE A 190 -0.90 -33.13 39.86
N TYR A 191 -1.78 -32.33 40.46
CA TYR A 191 -2.30 -31.08 39.90
C TYR A 191 -1.83 -29.82 40.63
N ALA A 192 -1.09 -29.94 41.74
CA ALA A 192 -0.57 -28.81 42.52
C ALA A 192 0.96 -28.71 42.39
N CYS A 193 1.49 -27.48 42.23
CA CYS A 193 2.94 -27.26 42.02
C CYS A 193 3.51 -26.24 43.02
N ASN A 194 3.93 -26.72 44.19
CA ASN A 194 4.45 -25.89 45.28
C ASN A 194 5.74 -25.11 44.92
N ARG A 195 6.57 -25.62 43.98
CA ARG A 195 7.77 -24.89 43.49
C ARG A 195 7.40 -23.65 42.67
N TYR A 196 6.29 -23.69 41.94
CA TYR A 196 5.77 -22.52 41.22
C TYR A 196 5.21 -21.48 42.20
N GLU A 197 4.51 -21.91 43.25
CA GLU A 197 3.98 -21.02 44.29
C GLU A 197 5.07 -20.34 45.11
N ALA A 198 6.15 -21.05 45.47
CA ALA A 198 7.31 -20.47 46.15
C ALA A 198 8.07 -19.45 45.27
N ALA A 199 8.31 -19.75 44.00
CA ALA A 199 8.96 -18.83 43.06
C ALA A 199 8.12 -17.57 42.75
N LYS A 200 6.78 -17.69 42.86
CA LYS A 200 5.83 -16.57 42.77
C LYS A 200 5.89 -15.68 44.03
N GLN A 201 6.05 -16.27 45.21
CA GLN A 201 6.19 -15.54 46.49
C GLN A 201 7.53 -14.81 46.62
N GLU A 202 8.60 -15.31 45.99
CA GLU A 202 9.93 -14.68 45.96
C GLU A 202 10.08 -13.56 44.90
N GLY A 203 9.02 -13.20 44.17
CA GLY A 203 9.02 -12.08 43.22
C GLY A 203 9.80 -12.29 41.92
N ALA A 204 10.44 -13.45 41.73
CA ALA A 204 11.23 -13.78 40.54
C ALA A 204 10.39 -13.85 39.24
N TYR A 205 9.07 -14.02 39.36
CA TYR A 205 8.15 -14.10 38.22
C TYR A 205 7.51 -12.76 37.83
N ASP A 206 7.51 -11.75 38.70
CA ASP A 206 6.73 -10.52 38.51
C ASP A 206 7.31 -9.61 37.40
N GLU A 207 8.64 -9.57 37.26
CA GLU A 207 9.33 -8.82 36.20
C GLU A 207 9.29 -9.56 34.85
N ALA A 208 9.41 -10.89 34.85
CA ALA A 208 9.33 -11.70 33.64
C ALA A 208 7.89 -11.78 33.08
N GLU A 209 6.90 -11.83 33.96
CA GLU A 209 5.48 -11.75 33.61
C GLU A 209 5.10 -10.34 33.14
N ARG A 210 5.59 -9.27 33.81
CA ARG A 210 5.46 -7.89 33.29
C ARG A 210 6.09 -7.73 31.91
N ARG A 211 7.28 -8.28 31.66
CA ARG A 211 7.92 -8.25 30.32
C ARG A 211 7.12 -9.02 29.28
N ARG A 212 6.53 -10.17 29.65
CA ARG A 212 5.64 -10.93 28.76
C ARG A 212 4.36 -10.16 28.45
N GLU A 213 3.74 -9.53 29.45
CA GLU A 213 2.54 -8.73 29.23
C GLU A 213 2.85 -7.47 28.43
N MET A 214 3.99 -6.79 28.65
CA MET A 214 4.43 -5.67 27.82
C MET A 214 4.72 -6.10 26.37
N ALA A 215 5.35 -7.26 26.17
CA ALA A 215 5.60 -7.82 24.84
C ALA A 215 4.28 -8.17 24.14
N LYS A 216 3.33 -8.77 24.86
CA LYS A 216 1.98 -9.08 24.37
C LYS A 216 1.21 -7.81 24.03
N ASN A 217 1.18 -6.80 24.90
CA ASN A 217 0.52 -5.51 24.64
C ASN A 217 1.15 -4.78 23.45
N SER A 218 2.47 -4.84 23.32
CA SER A 218 3.19 -4.26 22.16
C SER A 218 2.84 -4.97 20.85
N LEU A 219 2.69 -6.30 20.91
CA LEU A 219 2.27 -7.12 19.78
C LEU A 219 0.82 -6.86 19.39
N GLU A 220 -0.10 -6.87 20.34
CA GLU A 220 -1.53 -6.56 20.13
C GLU A 220 -1.71 -5.17 19.52
N ARG A 221 -0.97 -4.18 20.05
CA ARG A 221 -0.93 -2.84 19.47
C ARG A 221 -0.44 -2.89 18.03
N TYR A 222 0.68 -3.54 17.75
CA TYR A 222 1.20 -3.64 16.38
C TYR A 222 0.19 -4.33 15.43
N THR A 223 -0.38 -5.47 15.82
CA THR A 223 -1.40 -6.21 15.06
C THR A 223 -2.58 -5.31 14.69
N HIS A 224 -3.12 -4.56 15.65
CA HIS A 224 -4.24 -3.65 15.43
C HIS A 224 -3.98 -2.65 14.28
N TYR A 225 -2.81 -2.02 14.28
CA TYR A 225 -2.43 -1.01 13.28
C TYR A 225 -2.02 -1.66 11.95
N TYR A 226 -1.30 -2.79 11.99
CA TYR A 226 -0.85 -3.51 10.80
C TYR A 226 -2.02 -4.06 9.98
N GLU A 227 -2.98 -4.73 10.61
CA GLU A 227 -4.13 -5.31 9.91
C GLU A 227 -4.92 -4.23 9.14
N ARG A 228 -5.09 -3.05 9.73
CA ARG A 228 -5.81 -1.93 9.13
C ARG A 228 -5.02 -1.24 8.02
N TRP A 229 -3.70 -1.12 8.19
CA TRP A 229 -2.80 -0.68 7.13
C TRP A 229 -2.87 -1.62 5.92
N ALA A 230 -2.73 -2.93 6.15
CA ALA A 230 -2.76 -3.94 5.09
C ALA A 230 -4.14 -4.03 4.41
N THR A 231 -5.22 -3.93 5.19
CA THR A 231 -6.59 -3.95 4.66
C THR A 231 -6.87 -2.73 3.78
N ASN A 232 -6.40 -1.54 4.16
CA ASN A 232 -6.55 -0.36 3.30
C ASN A 232 -5.75 -0.50 2.01
N GLN A 233 -4.57 -1.13 2.05
CA GLN A 233 -3.79 -1.42 0.83
C GLN A 233 -4.51 -2.39 -0.11
N SER A 234 -5.01 -3.53 0.40
CA SER A 234 -5.73 -4.50 -0.42
C SER A 234 -7.05 -3.94 -0.96
N SER A 235 -7.80 -3.20 -0.12
CA SER A 235 -9.03 -2.52 -0.54
C SER A 235 -8.77 -1.46 -1.62
N ARG A 236 -7.64 -0.76 -1.55
CA ARG A 236 -7.21 0.19 -2.60
C ARG A 236 -6.93 -0.51 -3.92
N GLN A 237 -6.22 -1.64 -3.88
CA GLN A 237 -5.94 -2.42 -5.10
C GLN A 237 -7.23 -2.90 -5.77
N LYS A 238 -8.22 -3.34 -4.98
CA LYS A 238 -9.55 -3.67 -5.49
C LYS A 238 -10.23 -2.44 -6.11
N ALA A 239 -10.25 -1.30 -5.42
CA ALA A 239 -10.85 -0.07 -5.95
C ALA A 239 -10.19 0.45 -7.23
N ILE A 240 -8.87 0.24 -7.42
CA ILE A 240 -8.18 0.53 -8.68
C ILE A 240 -8.67 -0.39 -9.80
N ALA A 241 -8.85 -1.68 -9.53
CA ALA A 241 -9.40 -2.61 -10.50
C ALA A 241 -10.85 -2.26 -10.86
N ASP A 242 -11.66 -1.92 -9.86
CA ASP A 242 -13.06 -1.49 -10.05
C ASP A 242 -13.12 -0.17 -10.85
N LEU A 243 -12.24 0.80 -10.60
CA LEU A 243 -12.11 2.03 -11.40
C LEU A 243 -11.79 1.72 -12.87
N GLN A 244 -10.83 0.82 -13.13
CA GLN A 244 -10.47 0.41 -14.48
C GLN A 244 -11.64 -0.28 -15.19
N GLN A 245 -12.33 -1.18 -14.50
CA GLN A 245 -13.51 -1.86 -15.02
C GLN A 245 -14.65 -0.85 -15.30
N MET A 246 -14.84 0.12 -14.41
CA MET A 246 -15.79 1.20 -14.60
C MET A 246 -15.48 2.02 -15.85
N GLN A 247 -14.21 2.41 -16.03
CA GLN A 247 -13.78 3.22 -17.18
C GLN A 247 -13.89 2.49 -18.52
N THR A 248 -13.57 1.19 -18.55
CA THR A 248 -13.47 0.42 -19.80
C THR A 248 -14.76 -0.27 -20.23
N VAL A 249 -15.63 -0.64 -19.28
CA VAL A 249 -16.82 -1.46 -19.56
C VAL A 249 -18.10 -0.78 -19.09
N HIS A 250 -18.18 -0.41 -17.80
CA HIS A 250 -19.45 -0.02 -17.22
C HIS A 250 -19.90 1.38 -17.60
N LEU A 251 -18.98 2.31 -17.89
CA LEU A 251 -19.33 3.68 -18.30
C LEU A 251 -20.14 3.68 -19.60
N ALA A 252 -19.66 2.97 -20.63
CA ALA A 252 -20.35 2.82 -21.91
C ALA A 252 -21.70 2.10 -21.75
N LYS A 253 -21.74 1.02 -20.94
CA LYS A 253 -22.99 0.32 -20.63
C LYS A 253 -24.03 1.25 -19.98
N LEU A 254 -23.60 2.01 -18.98
CA LEU A 254 -24.46 2.94 -18.24
C LEU A 254 -24.95 4.08 -19.14
N SER A 255 -24.10 4.56 -20.05
CA SER A 255 -24.47 5.58 -21.04
C SER A 255 -25.65 5.13 -21.90
N VAL A 256 -25.63 3.87 -22.36
CA VAL A 256 -26.73 3.28 -23.15
C VAL A 256 -27.97 3.07 -22.29
N LEU A 257 -27.84 2.48 -21.10
CA LEU A 257 -28.99 2.17 -20.23
C LEU A 257 -29.72 3.42 -19.72
N GLN A 258 -28.97 4.45 -19.37
CA GLN A 258 -29.52 5.70 -18.83
C GLN A 258 -29.78 6.75 -19.92
N ASN A 259 -29.40 6.48 -21.18
CA ASN A 259 -29.51 7.42 -22.29
C ASN A 259 -28.85 8.78 -22.00
N ILE A 260 -27.63 8.74 -21.44
CA ILE A 260 -26.84 9.91 -21.03
C ILE A 260 -25.44 9.82 -21.65
N PRO A 261 -24.87 10.89 -22.22
CA PRO A 261 -23.50 10.86 -22.76
C PRO A 261 -22.45 10.51 -21.70
N GLU A 262 -21.41 9.76 -22.08
CA GLU A 262 -20.31 9.38 -21.17
C GLU A 262 -19.62 10.57 -20.50
N THR A 263 -19.60 11.74 -21.16
CA THR A 263 -19.06 12.98 -20.60
C THR A 263 -19.76 13.40 -19.31
N ASP A 264 -21.05 13.11 -19.19
CA ASP A 264 -21.89 13.49 -18.06
C ASP A 264 -21.87 12.46 -16.92
N LEU A 265 -21.16 11.34 -17.13
CA LEU A 265 -20.93 10.24 -16.19
C LEU A 265 -19.54 10.28 -15.53
N LYS A 266 -18.68 11.25 -15.89
CA LYS A 266 -17.33 11.40 -15.32
C LYS A 266 -17.30 11.51 -13.79
N PHE A 267 -18.37 12.02 -13.17
CA PHE A 267 -18.51 12.08 -11.71
C PHE A 267 -18.35 10.71 -11.02
N ILE A 268 -18.67 9.61 -11.72
CA ILE A 268 -18.48 8.26 -11.19
C ILE A 268 -16.99 7.90 -11.14
N LEU A 269 -16.23 8.28 -12.17
CA LEU A 269 -14.78 8.08 -12.19
C LEU A 269 -14.09 8.93 -11.12
N GLU A 270 -14.53 10.17 -10.94
CA GLU A 270 -14.05 11.06 -9.88
C GLU A 270 -14.30 10.45 -8.49
N ALA A 271 -15.48 9.88 -8.24
CA ALA A 271 -15.79 9.18 -7.00
C ALA A 271 -14.85 7.98 -6.75
N TRP A 272 -14.61 7.14 -7.75
CA TRP A 272 -13.68 6.02 -7.64
C TRP A 272 -12.23 6.45 -7.43
N MET A 273 -11.77 7.49 -8.13
CA MET A 273 -10.46 8.09 -7.89
C MET A 273 -10.34 8.61 -6.46
N GLN A 274 -11.39 9.26 -5.94
CA GLN A 274 -11.43 9.73 -4.55
C GLN A 274 -11.37 8.56 -3.55
N ILE A 275 -12.08 7.46 -3.80
CA ILE A 275 -12.01 6.23 -2.97
C ILE A 275 -10.58 5.69 -2.93
N VAL A 276 -9.92 5.57 -4.09
CA VAL A 276 -8.53 5.09 -4.21
C VAL A 276 -7.58 5.97 -3.39
N GLU A 277 -7.72 7.29 -3.48
CA GLU A 277 -6.89 8.23 -2.73
C GLU A 277 -7.19 8.23 -1.22
N CYS A 278 -8.46 8.17 -0.82
CA CYS A 278 -8.82 8.06 0.59
C CYS A 278 -8.26 6.79 1.24
N ARG A 279 -8.34 5.63 0.56
CA ARG A 279 -7.71 4.38 1.02
C ARG A 279 -6.20 4.51 1.16
N ARG A 280 -5.54 5.21 0.22
CA ARG A 280 -4.11 5.51 0.29
C ARG A 280 -3.77 6.31 1.54
N VAL A 281 -4.51 7.40 1.80
CA VAL A 281 -4.30 8.25 2.98
C VAL A 281 -4.55 7.47 4.27
N LEU A 282 -5.69 6.78 4.38
CA LEU A 282 -6.05 6.00 5.58
C LEU A 282 -5.06 4.88 5.88
N LYS A 283 -4.50 4.22 4.86
CA LYS A 283 -3.39 3.28 5.06
C LYS A 283 -2.29 3.95 5.88
N TRP A 284 -1.85 5.14 5.47
CA TRP A 284 -0.76 5.86 6.13
C TRP A 284 -1.16 6.53 7.44
N THR A 285 -2.44 6.83 7.69
CA THR A 285 -2.88 7.29 9.02
C THR A 285 -2.66 6.21 10.08
N TYR A 286 -2.77 4.92 9.75
CA TYR A 286 -2.46 3.85 10.71
C TYR A 286 -0.97 3.78 11.09
N ALA A 287 -0.06 3.99 10.13
CA ALA A 287 1.35 4.15 10.47
C ALA A 287 1.59 5.39 11.34
N TYR A 288 0.93 6.51 11.03
CA TYR A 288 0.99 7.73 11.84
C TYR A 288 0.53 7.49 13.28
N GLY A 289 -0.68 6.94 13.46
CA GLY A 289 -1.28 6.66 14.77
C GLY A 289 -0.44 5.71 15.63
N TYR A 290 0.24 4.73 15.00
CA TYR A 290 1.15 3.84 15.70
C TYR A 290 2.34 4.58 16.34
N TYR A 291 2.86 5.63 15.69
CA TYR A 291 4.02 6.38 16.18
C TYR A 291 3.66 7.65 16.97
N ILE A 292 2.37 7.96 17.20
CA ILE A 292 1.99 9.03 18.14
C ILE A 292 2.47 8.65 19.54
N PRO A 293 3.24 9.53 20.23
CA PRO A 293 3.68 9.28 21.60
C PRO A 293 2.51 9.14 22.58
N GLU A 294 2.58 8.18 23.50
CA GLU A 294 1.50 7.89 24.46
C GLU A 294 1.20 9.06 25.41
N LEU A 295 2.18 9.93 25.64
CA LEU A 295 2.05 11.13 26.47
C LEU A 295 1.21 12.23 25.80
N GLU A 296 1.04 12.19 24.47
CA GLU A 296 0.29 13.20 23.70
C GLU A 296 -1.22 12.88 23.60
N LEU A 297 -1.88 12.68 24.75
CA LEU A 297 -3.26 12.18 24.80
C LEU A 297 -4.27 13.03 24.00
N ALA A 298 -4.19 14.36 24.08
CA ALA A 298 -5.10 15.26 23.36
C ALA A 298 -4.96 15.13 21.83
N LYS A 299 -3.73 15.02 21.34
CA LYS A 299 -3.43 14.83 19.91
C LYS A 299 -3.92 13.47 19.44
N ARG A 300 -3.73 12.42 20.25
CA ARG A 300 -4.21 11.07 19.93
C ARG A 300 -5.74 11.04 19.81
N ASN A 301 -6.45 11.61 20.78
CA ASN A 301 -7.91 11.64 20.76
C ASN A 301 -8.47 12.41 19.55
N LEU A 302 -7.87 13.57 19.23
CA LEU A 302 -8.26 14.34 18.05
C LEU A 302 -7.97 13.57 16.75
N PHE A 303 -6.79 12.94 16.66
CA PHE A 303 -6.41 12.13 15.51
C PHE A 303 -7.37 10.93 15.32
N GLU A 304 -7.68 10.19 16.38
CA GLU A 304 -8.60 9.05 16.35
C GLU A 304 -10.02 9.47 15.91
N TYR A 305 -10.49 10.63 16.38
CA TYR A 305 -11.77 11.21 15.94
C TYR A 305 -11.76 11.53 14.44
N LEU A 306 -10.73 12.23 13.95
CA LEU A 306 -10.61 12.61 12.54
C LEU A 306 -10.43 11.38 11.63
N GLN A 307 -9.67 10.38 12.09
CA GLN A 307 -9.49 9.12 11.38
C GLN A 307 -10.83 8.39 11.26
N GLY A 308 -11.57 8.25 12.36
CA GLY A 308 -12.88 7.60 12.36
C GLY A 308 -13.90 8.30 11.46
N ASP A 309 -13.92 9.63 11.43
CA ASP A 309 -14.79 10.39 10.53
C ASP A 309 -14.42 10.19 9.05
N ALA A 310 -13.12 10.21 8.73
CA ALA A 310 -12.63 9.93 7.38
C ALA A 310 -12.98 8.50 6.91
N GLU A 311 -12.88 7.50 7.80
CA GLU A 311 -13.28 6.13 7.50
C GLU A 311 -14.77 6.00 7.24
N ALA A 312 -15.61 6.58 8.11
CA ALA A 312 -17.05 6.54 7.95
C ALA A 312 -17.51 7.19 6.63
N ASN A 313 -16.92 8.34 6.28
CA ASN A 313 -17.22 9.02 5.02
C ASN A 313 -16.73 8.23 3.80
N LEU A 314 -15.55 7.61 3.87
CA LEU A 314 -15.06 6.74 2.81
C LEU A 314 -15.97 5.52 2.60
N GLU A 315 -16.39 4.82 3.66
CA GLU A 315 -17.27 3.65 3.50
C GLU A 315 -18.63 4.03 2.91
N ARG A 316 -19.17 5.21 3.27
CA ARG A 316 -20.40 5.73 2.66
C ARG A 316 -20.23 6.01 1.17
N LEU A 317 -19.13 6.67 0.79
CA LEU A 317 -18.80 6.94 -0.62
C LEU A 317 -18.63 5.63 -1.39
N HIS A 318 -17.86 4.69 -0.85
CA HIS A 318 -17.57 3.41 -1.49
C HIS A 318 -18.83 2.55 -1.63
N GLN A 319 -19.67 2.47 -0.59
CA GLN A 319 -20.95 1.78 -0.68
C GLN A 319 -21.86 2.35 -1.78
N CYS A 320 -21.89 3.68 -1.93
CA CYS A 320 -22.67 4.34 -2.97
C CYS A 320 -22.10 4.02 -4.37
N ALA A 321 -20.77 4.11 -4.53
CA ALA A 321 -20.09 3.84 -5.81
C ALA A 321 -20.11 2.35 -6.22
N GLU A 322 -20.08 1.41 -5.28
CA GLU A 322 -20.05 -0.03 -5.55
C GLU A 322 -21.47 -0.61 -5.62
N LYS A 323 -22.25 -0.48 -4.54
CA LYS A 323 -23.52 -1.22 -4.39
C LYS A 323 -24.70 -0.49 -5.00
N GLU A 324 -24.83 0.81 -4.76
CA GLU A 324 -25.96 1.58 -5.29
C GLU A 324 -25.82 1.79 -6.80
N LEU A 325 -24.61 2.05 -7.30
CA LEU A 325 -24.37 2.14 -8.74
C LEU A 325 -24.74 0.84 -9.47
N HIS A 326 -24.45 -0.31 -8.88
CA HIS A 326 -24.72 -1.61 -9.50
C HIS A 326 -26.20 -1.81 -9.82
N THR A 327 -27.12 -1.19 -9.08
CA THR A 327 -28.57 -1.32 -9.38
C THR A 327 -28.95 -0.69 -10.71
N TYR A 328 -28.19 0.32 -11.17
CA TYR A 328 -28.37 0.97 -12.47
C TYR A 328 -27.65 0.26 -13.63
N LEU A 329 -26.77 -0.70 -13.31
CA LEU A 329 -26.08 -1.55 -14.28
C LEU A 329 -26.75 -2.91 -14.50
N SER A 330 -27.63 -3.32 -13.57
CA SER A 330 -28.43 -4.54 -13.65
C SER A 330 -29.73 -4.30 -14.40
N ASP A 331 -30.17 -5.28 -15.20
CA ASP A 331 -31.51 -5.27 -15.79
C ASP A 331 -32.54 -5.51 -14.67
N ARG A 332 -33.30 -4.46 -14.33
CA ARG A 332 -34.32 -4.48 -13.28
C ARG A 332 -35.70 -4.24 -13.90
N ASP A 333 -36.73 -4.91 -13.38
CA ASP A 333 -38.13 -4.70 -13.76
C ASP A 333 -38.95 -4.26 -12.53
N PRO A 334 -39.55 -3.05 -12.51
CA PRO A 334 -39.44 -2.00 -13.54
C PRO A 334 -38.03 -1.36 -13.57
N PRO A 335 -37.64 -0.76 -14.71
CA PRO A 335 -36.38 -0.04 -14.82
C PRO A 335 -36.37 1.22 -13.96
N HIS A 336 -35.18 1.65 -13.54
CA HIS A 336 -35.02 2.91 -12.81
C HIS A 336 -35.47 4.10 -13.66
N SER A 337 -36.17 5.03 -13.02
CA SER A 337 -36.54 6.31 -13.59
C SER A 337 -35.33 7.25 -13.69
N GLN A 338 -35.42 8.21 -14.62
CA GLN A 338 -34.41 9.26 -14.77
C GLN A 338 -34.24 10.11 -13.50
N GLU A 339 -35.32 10.29 -12.74
CA GLU A 339 -35.29 11.05 -11.48
C GLU A 339 -34.51 10.29 -10.39
N GLU A 340 -34.66 8.97 -10.30
CA GLU A 340 -33.85 8.14 -9.38
C GLU A 340 -32.36 8.24 -9.71
N PHE A 341 -32.00 8.16 -11.00
CA PHE A 341 -30.60 8.29 -11.42
C PHE A 341 -30.05 9.70 -11.15
N ARG A 342 -30.86 10.75 -11.32
CA ARG A 342 -30.48 12.13 -10.98
C ARG A 342 -30.24 12.31 -9.47
N ASN A 343 -31.06 11.68 -8.64
CA ASN A 343 -30.89 11.66 -7.19
C ASN A 343 -29.61 10.91 -6.80
N PHE A 344 -29.34 9.76 -7.42
CA PHE A 344 -28.07 9.04 -7.26
C PHE A 344 -26.87 9.91 -7.64
N LYS A 345 -26.90 10.58 -8.80
CA LYS A 345 -25.83 11.49 -9.23
C LYS A 345 -25.57 12.59 -8.21
N THR A 346 -26.63 13.22 -7.70
CA THR A 346 -26.52 14.29 -6.69
C THR A 346 -25.91 13.76 -5.39
N LYS A 347 -26.33 12.57 -4.95
CA LYS A 347 -25.81 11.90 -3.76
C LYS A 347 -24.32 11.55 -3.90
N LEU A 348 -23.93 10.89 -5.00
CA LEU A 348 -22.54 10.48 -5.22
C LEU A 348 -21.61 11.69 -5.33
N ALA A 349 -22.02 12.72 -6.08
CA ALA A 349 -21.27 13.96 -6.19
C ALA A 349 -21.14 14.68 -4.83
N GLY A 350 -22.17 14.62 -3.99
CA GLY A 350 -22.13 15.17 -2.64
C GLY A 350 -21.18 14.43 -1.69
N LEU A 351 -21.04 13.11 -1.83
CA LEU A 351 -20.10 12.29 -1.04
C LEU A 351 -18.64 12.39 -1.51
N THR A 352 -18.41 12.92 -2.71
CA THR A 352 -17.08 13.03 -3.33
C THR A 352 -16.40 14.37 -2.98
N ARG A 353 -17.13 15.33 -2.40
CA ARG A 353 -16.68 16.71 -2.14
C ARG A 353 -16.17 16.93 -0.72
#